data_AF-A0A428WRU8-F1
#
_entry.id   AF-A0A428WRU8-F1
#
_cell.length_a   1.000
_cell.length_b   1.000
_cell.length_c   1.000
_cell.angle_alpha   90.00
_cell.angle_beta   90.00
_cell.angle_gamma   90.00
#
_symmetry.space_group_name_H-M   'P 1'
#
loop_
_entity.id
_entity.type
_entity.pdbx_description
1 polymer ?
#
loop_
_entity_poly.entity_id
_entity_poly.type
_entity_poly.pdbx_seq_one_letter_code
_entity_poly.pdbx_strand_id
1 'polypeptide(L)'
;MRLLFTGSYPVATWLPFVFAGMALGRLDLTAAVTRVRLAVLGPVLALAGYGGSWTAIRLFGVTDLVGNDAVPGSGKLSGPGGVLELGYQDGDRWVASGAVNTGTPAWLLVSSPHSGTPFEIVGSVGVAITVLVCALVLTDKLPRLGSPVTAVGSMSLTAYTGHVIAIAVLGLSGAQGEPPAVLVGFIVAAIVFALAWSRFFRRGPLEFLLHTATKPALRLGRKPA
;
A
#
# COMPACT_ATOMS: atom_id res chain seq x y z
N MET A 1 -5.18 4.18 23.97
CA MET A 1 -4.93 2.74 23.71
C MET A 1 -5.63 2.22 22.45
N ARG A 2 -6.84 2.69 22.10
CA ARG A 2 -7.52 2.26 20.86
C ARG A 2 -6.64 2.42 19.61
N LEU A 3 -6.22 3.64 19.25
CA LEU A 3 -5.38 3.90 18.06
C LEU A 3 -4.08 3.06 17.93
N LEU A 4 -3.52 2.54 19.03
CA LEU A 4 -2.28 1.75 18.98
C LEU A 4 -2.54 0.28 18.61
N PHE A 5 -3.64 -0.30 19.12
CA PHE A 5 -3.87 -1.75 19.08
C PHE A 5 -5.23 -2.15 18.52
N THR A 6 -6.22 -1.25 18.48
CA THR A 6 -7.62 -1.58 18.12
C THR A 6 -8.32 -0.48 17.30
N GLY A 7 -9.25 -0.87 16.43
CA GLY A 7 -9.96 0.04 15.52
C GLY A 7 -9.37 0.02 14.10
N SER A 8 -9.91 0.86 13.22
CA SER A 8 -9.48 0.95 11.82
C SER A 8 -8.07 1.51 11.71
N TYR A 9 -7.16 0.79 11.05
CA TYR A 9 -5.77 1.16 10.83
C TYR A 9 -4.93 1.36 12.12
N PRO A 10 -4.78 0.32 12.96
CA PRO A 10 -4.02 0.43 14.21
C PRO A 10 -2.52 0.62 13.92
N VAL A 11 -1.90 1.56 14.62
CA VAL A 11 -0.50 1.98 14.37
C VAL A 11 0.47 0.79 14.42
N ALA A 12 0.30 -0.13 15.36
CA ALA A 12 1.18 -1.29 15.50
C ALA A 12 1.20 -2.19 14.24
N THR A 13 0.10 -2.27 13.51
CA THR A 13 -0.06 -3.09 12.31
C THR A 13 0.56 -2.45 11.07
N TRP A 14 0.52 -1.12 10.98
CA TRP A 14 0.94 -0.39 9.77
C TRP A 14 2.34 0.22 9.87
N LEU A 15 2.88 0.41 11.07
CA LEU A 15 4.27 0.85 11.29
C LEU A 15 5.34 -0.03 10.62
N PRO A 16 5.20 -1.37 10.52
CA PRO A 16 6.17 -2.20 9.80
C PRO A 16 6.46 -1.71 8.38
N PHE A 17 5.44 -1.24 7.63
CA PHE A 17 5.64 -0.69 6.29
C PHE A 17 6.48 0.59 6.31
N VAL A 18 6.27 1.46 7.31
CA VAL A 18 7.03 2.70 7.50
C VAL A 18 8.50 2.37 7.82
N PHE A 19 8.75 1.43 8.72
CA PHE A 19 10.10 0.98 9.05
C PHE A 19 10.79 0.32 7.85
N ALA A 20 10.08 -0.53 7.10
CA ALA A 20 10.62 -1.14 5.89
C ALA A 20 11.00 -0.08 4.85
N GLY A 21 10.15 0.91 4.60
CA GLY A 21 10.44 2.02 3.70
C GLY A 21 11.65 2.86 4.14
N MET A 22 11.75 3.18 5.43
CA MET A 22 12.90 3.89 5.98
C MET A 22 14.20 3.09 5.90
N ALA A 23 14.13 1.77 6.12
CA ALA A 23 15.29 0.89 5.97
C ALA A 23 15.75 0.85 4.51
N LEU A 24 14.82 0.68 3.55
CA LEU A 24 15.12 0.71 2.12
C LEU A 24 15.70 2.06 1.68
N GLY A 25 15.16 3.18 2.19
CA GLY A 25 15.64 4.53 1.89
C GLY A 25 17.06 4.83 2.40
N ARG A 26 17.59 4.01 3.33
CA ARG A 26 18.98 4.10 3.80
C ARG A 26 19.95 3.25 2.99
N LEU A 27 19.45 2.37 2.13
CA LEU A 27 20.30 1.54 1.28
C LEU A 27 20.78 2.34 0.06
N ASP A 28 22.01 2.07 -0.36
CA ASP A 28 22.50 2.57 -1.63
C ASP A 28 21.86 1.77 -2.78
N LEU A 29 20.76 2.31 -3.32
CA LEU A 29 20.03 1.75 -4.44
C LEU A 29 20.76 1.96 -5.78
N THR A 30 21.91 2.63 -5.83
CA THR A 30 22.74 2.71 -7.04
C THR A 30 23.69 1.52 -7.15
N ALA A 31 24.07 0.91 -6.03
CA ALA A 31 24.93 -0.26 -5.99
C ALA A 31 24.24 -1.52 -6.54
N ALA A 32 24.89 -2.19 -7.50
CA ALA A 32 24.39 -3.44 -8.09
C ALA A 32 24.16 -4.54 -7.05
N VAL A 33 25.06 -4.65 -6.06
CA VAL A 33 24.95 -5.63 -4.97
C VAL A 33 23.65 -5.46 -4.18
N THR A 34 23.30 -4.22 -3.82
CA THR A 34 22.06 -3.90 -3.11
C THR A 34 20.85 -4.29 -3.95
N ARG A 35 20.85 -3.94 -5.24
CA ARG A 35 19.75 -4.26 -6.16
C ARG A 35 19.53 -5.76 -6.30
N VAL A 36 20.61 -6.54 -6.44
CA VAL A 36 20.52 -8.01 -6.51
C VAL A 36 20.00 -8.59 -5.20
N ARG A 37 20.47 -8.11 -4.04
CA ARG A 37 19.94 -8.54 -2.74
C ARG A 37 18.44 -8.27 -2.61
N LEU A 38 17.99 -7.07 -3.01
CA LEU A 38 16.57 -6.72 -3.00
C LEU A 38 15.76 -7.54 -4.02
N ALA A 39 16.33 -7.82 -5.19
CA ALA A 39 15.72 -8.64 -6.23
C ALA A 39 15.45 -10.08 -5.78
N VAL A 40 16.24 -10.60 -4.82
CA VAL A 40 16.01 -11.90 -4.20
C VAL A 40 15.10 -11.77 -2.98
N LEU A 41 15.37 -10.79 -2.11
CA LEU A 41 14.64 -10.61 -0.85
C LEU A 41 13.14 -10.35 -1.09
N GLY A 42 12.79 -9.51 -2.05
CA GLY A 42 11.39 -9.17 -2.36
C GLY A 42 10.54 -10.40 -2.69
N PRO A 43 10.91 -11.18 -3.73
CA PRO A 43 10.20 -12.41 -4.07
C PRO A 43 10.19 -13.44 -2.94
N VAL A 44 11.30 -13.61 -2.21
CA VAL A 44 11.36 -14.54 -1.07
C VAL A 44 10.36 -14.15 0.02
N LEU A 45 10.28 -12.86 0.39
CA LEU A 45 9.29 -12.38 1.36
C LEU A 45 7.87 -12.50 0.84
N ALA A 46 7.63 -12.22 -0.45
CA ALA A 46 6.31 -12.37 -1.07
C ALA A 46 5.84 -13.83 -1.00
N LEU A 47 6.72 -14.77 -1.37
CA LEU A 47 6.45 -16.21 -1.31
C LEU A 47 6.29 -16.69 0.13
N ALA A 48 7.11 -16.22 1.07
CA ALA A 48 7.00 -16.58 2.47
C ALA A 48 5.69 -16.07 3.10
N GLY A 49 5.26 -14.85 2.77
CA GLY A 49 4.00 -14.27 3.24
C GLY A 49 2.79 -14.97 2.65
N TYR A 50 2.61 -14.90 1.33
CA TYR A 50 1.44 -15.45 0.66
C TYR A 50 1.45 -16.99 0.60
N GLY A 51 2.61 -17.59 0.31
CA GLY A 51 2.76 -19.05 0.31
C GLY A 51 2.67 -19.65 1.71
N GLY A 52 3.19 -18.95 2.72
CA GLY A 52 3.02 -19.32 4.13
C GLY A 52 1.56 -19.31 4.57
N SER A 53 0.83 -18.24 4.24
CA SER A 53 -0.62 -18.15 4.48
C SER A 53 -1.38 -19.26 3.75
N TRP A 54 -1.10 -19.46 2.47
CA TRP A 54 -1.75 -20.50 1.66
C TRP A 54 -1.55 -21.90 2.26
N THR A 55 -0.32 -22.22 2.68
CA THR A 55 0.02 -23.52 3.27
C THR A 55 -0.63 -23.69 4.64
N ALA A 56 -0.61 -22.64 5.48
CA ALA A 56 -1.24 -22.65 6.81
C ALA A 56 -2.75 -22.85 6.71
N ILE A 57 -3.41 -22.18 5.75
CA ILE A 57 -4.85 -22.33 5.52
C ILE A 57 -5.20 -23.79 5.18
N ARG A 58 -4.39 -24.43 4.32
CA ARG A 58 -4.59 -25.82 3.88
C ARG A 58 -4.29 -26.85 4.98
N LEU A 59 -3.23 -26.65 5.76
CA LEU A 59 -2.81 -27.56 6.83
C LEU A 59 -3.75 -27.56 8.03
N PHE A 60 -4.22 -26.39 8.44
CA PHE A 60 -5.01 -26.22 9.66
C PHE A 60 -6.52 -26.13 9.40
N GLY A 61 -6.97 -26.31 8.16
CA GLY A 61 -8.40 -26.19 7.81
C GLY A 61 -8.96 -24.81 8.17
N VAL A 62 -8.15 -23.75 8.05
CA VAL A 62 -8.52 -22.38 8.48
C VAL A 62 -9.78 -21.91 7.79
N THR A 63 -10.06 -22.39 6.57
CA THR A 63 -11.30 -22.11 5.84
C THR A 63 -12.54 -22.53 6.62
N ASP A 64 -12.47 -23.66 7.30
CA ASP A 64 -13.60 -24.22 8.03
C ASP A 64 -13.71 -23.54 9.40
N LEU A 65 -12.57 -23.26 10.04
CA LEU A 65 -12.52 -22.54 11.31
C LEU A 65 -13.04 -21.10 11.17
N VAL A 66 -12.58 -20.39 10.14
CA VAL A 66 -12.99 -19.02 9.86
C VAL A 66 -14.39 -18.96 9.25
N GLY A 67 -14.78 -19.94 8.43
CA GLY A 67 -16.10 -20.02 7.81
C GLY A 67 -17.24 -20.27 8.79
N ASN A 68 -16.97 -20.92 9.93
CA ASN A 68 -17.96 -21.12 10.99
C ASN A 68 -18.16 -19.88 11.88
N ASP A 69 -17.17 -18.98 11.96
CA ASP A 69 -17.26 -17.68 12.65
C ASP A 69 -17.58 -16.52 11.69
N ALA A 70 -17.72 -16.81 10.39
CA ALA A 70 -18.01 -15.85 9.35
C ALA A 70 -19.47 -15.38 9.45
N VAL A 71 -19.67 -14.09 9.74
CA VAL A 71 -20.99 -13.44 9.70
C VAL A 71 -21.59 -13.61 8.29
N PRO A 72 -22.89 -13.95 8.14
CA PRO A 72 -23.54 -14.06 6.84
C PRO A 72 -23.32 -12.80 6.01
N GLY A 73 -22.65 -12.93 4.85
CA GLY A 73 -22.31 -11.80 3.97
C GLY A 73 -20.83 -11.39 3.97
N SER A 74 -20.02 -11.89 4.91
CA SER A 74 -18.56 -11.86 4.77
C SER A 74 -18.15 -12.77 3.60
N GLY A 75 -17.37 -12.24 2.66
CA GLY A 75 -17.05 -12.91 1.41
C GLY A 75 -16.59 -14.36 1.60
N LYS A 76 -17.16 -15.29 0.81
CA LYS A 76 -16.74 -16.69 0.83
C LYS A 76 -15.29 -16.80 0.35
N LEU A 77 -14.53 -17.72 0.96
CA LEU A 77 -13.26 -18.20 0.42
C LEU A 77 -13.51 -18.80 -0.98
N SER A 78 -13.38 -18.00 -2.02
CA SER A 78 -13.65 -18.42 -3.39
C SER A 78 -12.64 -17.77 -4.32
N GLY A 79 -11.45 -18.38 -4.37
CA GLY A 79 -10.40 -18.04 -5.32
C GLY A 79 -9.26 -19.06 -5.24
N PRO A 80 -8.67 -19.48 -6.37
CA PRO A 80 -7.47 -20.32 -6.37
C PRO A 80 -6.30 -19.49 -5.82
N GLY A 81 -6.11 -19.51 -4.50
CA GLY A 81 -5.07 -18.73 -3.81
C GLY A 81 -5.47 -18.16 -2.46
N GLY A 82 -6.74 -18.24 -2.04
CA GLY A 82 -7.15 -17.73 -0.72
C GLY A 82 -7.07 -16.20 -0.58
N VAL A 83 -7.01 -15.48 -1.71
CA VAL A 83 -7.12 -14.02 -1.72
C VAL A 83 -8.59 -13.67 -1.49
N LEU A 84 -8.89 -13.31 -0.26
CA LEU A 84 -10.20 -12.97 0.26
C LEU A 84 -10.42 -11.47 0.03
N GLU A 85 -11.60 -11.01 -0.37
CA GLU A 85 -11.95 -9.59 -0.27
C GLU A 85 -12.81 -9.44 1.00
N LEU A 86 -12.15 -9.33 2.16
CA LEU A 86 -12.86 -9.18 3.44
C LEU A 86 -13.33 -7.74 3.62
N GLY A 87 -14.54 -7.44 3.14
CA GLY A 87 -15.40 -6.50 3.85
C GLY A 87 -16.02 -7.22 5.05
N TYR A 88 -15.69 -6.83 6.29
CA TYR A 88 -16.39 -7.30 7.48
C TYR A 88 -17.53 -6.32 7.78
N GLN A 89 -18.76 -6.84 7.79
CA GLN A 89 -19.94 -6.09 8.22
C GLN A 89 -20.30 -6.55 9.63
N ASP A 90 -20.10 -5.68 10.63
CA ASP A 90 -20.52 -5.92 12.01
C ASP A 90 -21.86 -5.21 12.24
N GLY A 91 -22.96 -5.90 11.92
CA GLY A 91 -24.31 -5.33 11.96
C GLY A 91 -24.48 -4.15 10.99
N ASP A 92 -24.93 -3.00 11.50
CA ASP A 92 -25.15 -1.76 10.72
C ASP A 92 -23.86 -0.92 10.52
N ARG A 93 -22.71 -1.41 10.98
CA ARG A 93 -21.42 -0.73 10.83
C ARG A 93 -20.57 -1.40 9.74
N TRP A 94 -20.23 -0.62 8.72
CA TRP A 94 -19.09 -0.89 7.85
C TRP A 94 -17.82 -0.91 8.71
N VAL A 95 -17.37 -2.10 9.14
CA VAL A 95 -16.08 -2.20 9.81
C VAL A 95 -15.02 -2.08 8.73
N ALA A 96 -14.44 -0.89 8.68
CA ALA A 96 -13.53 -0.47 7.63
C ALA A 96 -12.39 -1.49 7.45
N SER A 97 -12.14 -1.83 6.18
CA SER A 97 -10.88 -2.37 5.69
C SER A 97 -9.70 -1.77 6.47
N GLY A 98 -8.77 -2.59 6.96
CA GLY A 98 -7.58 -2.12 7.68
C GLY A 98 -7.50 -2.41 9.18
N ALA A 99 -8.40 -3.24 9.73
CA ALA A 99 -8.33 -3.73 11.11
C ALA A 99 -8.07 -5.25 11.15
N VAL A 100 -7.22 -5.70 12.09
CA VAL A 100 -6.95 -7.12 12.31
C VAL A 100 -8.15 -7.78 12.99
N ASN A 101 -8.67 -8.86 12.42
CA ASN A 101 -9.74 -9.63 13.06
C ASN A 101 -9.16 -10.45 14.23
N THR A 102 -9.70 -10.24 15.43
CA THR A 102 -9.28 -10.91 16.67
C THR A 102 -10.31 -11.91 17.18
N GLY A 103 -11.34 -12.25 16.40
CA GLY A 103 -12.41 -13.18 16.79
C GLY A 103 -11.88 -14.59 17.05
N THR A 104 -10.99 -15.07 16.18
CA THR A 104 -10.25 -16.31 16.39
C THR A 104 -8.78 -16.18 15.98
N PRO A 105 -7.84 -16.89 16.65
CA PRO A 105 -6.43 -16.85 16.29
C PRO A 105 -6.15 -17.29 14.85
N ALA A 106 -7.05 -18.10 14.27
CA ALA A 106 -6.96 -18.57 12.88
C ALA A 106 -6.95 -17.41 11.86
N TRP A 107 -7.56 -16.26 12.18
CA TRP A 107 -7.54 -15.07 11.32
C TRP A 107 -6.14 -14.50 11.09
N LEU A 108 -5.21 -14.69 12.03
CA LEU A 108 -3.82 -14.23 11.88
C LEU A 108 -3.08 -14.96 10.75
N LEU A 109 -3.58 -16.12 10.31
CA LEU A 109 -2.99 -16.92 9.25
C LEU A 109 -3.44 -16.49 7.84
N VAL A 110 -4.43 -15.61 7.72
CA VAL A 110 -5.05 -15.21 6.45
C VAL A 110 -4.33 -14.00 5.84
N SER A 111 -3.98 -14.02 4.55
CA SER A 111 -3.32 -12.89 3.87
C SER A 111 -4.25 -12.06 2.98
N SER A 112 -5.48 -11.79 3.44
CA SER A 112 -6.48 -10.98 2.72
C SER A 112 -6.00 -9.53 2.59
N PRO A 113 -6.31 -8.80 1.49
CA PRO A 113 -6.01 -7.38 1.36
C PRO A 113 -6.55 -6.61 2.55
N HIS A 114 -5.72 -5.73 3.12
CA HIS A 114 -6.07 -4.87 4.25
C HIS A 114 -6.47 -5.61 5.53
N SER A 115 -6.11 -6.90 5.66
CA SER A 115 -6.34 -7.67 6.87
C SER A 115 -5.37 -7.31 8.00
N GLY A 116 -4.22 -6.72 7.66
CA GLY A 116 -3.21 -6.35 8.64
C GLY A 116 -2.58 -7.54 9.37
N THR A 117 -2.67 -8.73 8.79
CA THR A 117 -2.07 -9.94 9.37
C THR A 117 -0.57 -9.98 9.12
N PRO A 118 0.21 -10.71 9.94
CA PRO A 118 1.65 -10.84 9.72
C PRO A 118 2.00 -11.35 8.31
N PHE A 119 1.25 -12.31 7.78
CA PHE A 119 1.46 -12.86 6.44
C PHE A 119 1.16 -11.84 5.33
N GLU A 120 0.10 -11.04 5.48
CA GLU A 120 -0.19 -9.95 4.54
C GLU A 120 0.88 -8.86 4.58
N ILE A 121 1.35 -8.47 5.76
CA ILE A 121 2.41 -7.47 5.90
C ILE A 121 3.70 -7.95 5.25
N VAL A 122 4.15 -9.16 5.57
CA VAL A 122 5.39 -9.73 5.01
C VAL A 122 5.27 -9.91 3.49
N GLY A 123 4.13 -10.45 3.02
CA GLY A 123 3.87 -10.65 1.61
C GLY A 123 3.86 -9.34 0.82
N SER A 124 3.14 -8.34 1.34
CA SER A 124 3.00 -7.01 0.73
C SER A 124 4.32 -6.23 0.73
N VAL A 125 5.13 -6.31 1.79
CA VAL A 125 6.49 -5.74 1.81
C VAL A 125 7.35 -6.40 0.74
N GLY A 126 7.28 -7.72 0.59
CA GLY A 126 8.00 -8.46 -0.46
C GLY A 126 7.62 -8.02 -1.87
N VAL A 127 6.31 -7.86 -2.13
CA VAL A 127 5.80 -7.33 -3.40
C VAL A 127 6.27 -5.90 -3.63
N ALA A 128 6.20 -5.03 -2.61
CA ALA A 128 6.65 -3.64 -2.71
C ALA A 128 8.14 -3.54 -3.06
N ILE A 129 9.00 -4.36 -2.43
CA ILE A 129 10.44 -4.44 -2.77
C ILE A 129 10.63 -4.90 -4.22
N THR A 130 9.88 -5.91 -4.64
CA THR A 130 9.96 -6.44 -6.02
C THR A 130 9.57 -5.37 -7.04
N VAL A 131 8.45 -4.67 -6.82
CA VAL A 131 8.00 -3.56 -7.66
C VAL A 131 9.04 -2.43 -7.69
N LEU A 132 9.64 -2.08 -6.55
CA LEU A 132 10.70 -1.08 -6.49
C LEU A 132 11.90 -1.48 -7.36
N VAL A 133 12.39 -2.71 -7.24
CA VAL A 133 13.52 -3.20 -8.05
C VAL A 133 13.16 -3.21 -9.54
N CYS A 134 11.97 -3.68 -9.90
CA CYS A 134 11.47 -3.63 -11.27
C CYS A 134 11.41 -2.20 -11.82
N ALA A 135 10.93 -1.25 -11.00
CA ALA A 135 10.86 0.15 -11.37
C ALA A 135 12.26 0.74 -11.60
N LEU A 136 13.24 0.44 -10.73
CA LEU A 136 14.62 0.88 -10.90
C LEU A 136 15.23 0.36 -12.22
N VAL A 137 15.05 -0.94 -12.50
CA VAL A 137 15.53 -1.55 -13.75
C VAL A 137 14.83 -0.95 -14.97
N LEU A 138 13.53 -0.68 -14.86
CA LEU A 138 12.75 -0.07 -15.94
C LEU A 138 13.24 1.36 -16.21
N THR A 139 13.53 2.15 -15.18
CA THR A 139 14.04 3.52 -15.34
C THR A 139 15.43 3.55 -15.97
N ASP A 140 16.26 2.54 -15.73
CA ASP A 140 17.59 2.46 -16.36
C ASP A 140 17.50 2.05 -17.84
N LYS A 141 16.63 1.08 -18.17
CA LYS A 141 16.52 0.55 -19.54
C LYS A 141 15.66 1.44 -20.46
N LEU A 142 14.64 2.07 -19.91
CA LEU A 142 13.65 2.86 -20.67
C LEU A 142 13.44 4.22 -20.00
N PRO A 143 14.45 5.12 -20.00
CA PRO A 143 14.38 6.40 -19.28
C PRO A 143 13.22 7.29 -19.74
N ARG A 144 12.80 7.15 -21.01
CA ARG A 144 11.64 7.86 -21.57
C ARG A 144 10.31 7.44 -20.92
N LEU A 145 10.15 6.16 -20.58
CA LEU A 145 8.97 5.66 -19.84
C LEU A 145 9.08 5.93 -18.34
N GLY A 146 10.30 6.02 -17.80
CA GLY A 146 10.54 6.43 -16.42
C GLY A 146 10.13 7.88 -16.14
N SER A 147 10.35 8.79 -17.09
CA SER A 147 10.05 10.22 -16.94
C SER A 147 8.62 10.53 -16.44
N PRO A 148 7.52 10.05 -17.06
CA PRO A 148 6.17 10.32 -16.56
C PRO A 148 5.93 9.76 -15.17
N VAL A 149 6.43 8.56 -14.88
CA VAL A 149 6.27 7.93 -13.56
C VAL A 149 7.01 8.73 -12.49
N THR A 150 8.23 9.20 -12.78
CA THR A 150 8.99 10.06 -11.87
C THR A 150 8.32 11.43 -11.66
N ALA A 151 7.69 11.99 -12.69
CA ALA A 151 6.95 13.25 -12.58
C ALA A 151 5.74 13.10 -11.65
N VAL A 152 4.93 12.05 -11.85
CA VAL A 152 3.78 11.76 -10.96
C VAL A 152 4.26 11.48 -9.54
N GLY A 153 5.31 10.66 -9.38
CA GLY A 153 5.89 10.35 -8.07
C GLY A 153 6.43 11.56 -7.32
N SER A 154 6.94 12.57 -8.03
CA SER A 154 7.39 13.84 -7.44
C SER A 154 6.25 14.75 -6.95
N MET A 155 5.00 14.39 -7.27
CA MET A 155 3.78 15.11 -6.92
C MET A 155 2.75 14.18 -6.25
N SER A 156 3.23 13.20 -5.46
CA SER A 156 2.38 12.16 -4.89
C SER A 156 1.32 12.68 -3.93
N LEU A 157 1.58 13.73 -3.14
CA LEU A 157 0.60 14.34 -2.24
C LEU A 157 -0.45 15.11 -3.04
N THR A 158 -0.03 15.87 -4.05
CA THR A 158 -0.96 16.59 -4.94
C THR A 158 -1.83 15.60 -5.72
N ALA A 159 -1.24 14.56 -6.30
CA ALA A 159 -1.98 13.51 -6.99
C ALA A 159 -2.93 12.79 -6.03
N TYR A 160 -2.51 12.54 -4.78
CA TYR A 160 -3.33 11.92 -3.75
C TYR A 160 -4.56 12.78 -3.42
N THR A 161 -4.34 14.02 -3.01
CA THR A 161 -5.43 14.92 -2.64
C THR A 161 -6.34 15.24 -3.83
N GLY A 162 -5.76 15.44 -5.01
CA GLY A 162 -6.50 15.72 -6.24
C GLY A 162 -7.47 14.61 -6.62
N HIS A 163 -7.05 13.34 -6.57
CA HIS A 163 -7.96 12.25 -6.93
C HIS A 163 -9.08 12.06 -5.88
N VAL A 164 -8.78 12.23 -4.58
CA VAL A 164 -9.81 12.15 -3.53
C VAL A 164 -10.86 13.24 -3.71
N ILE A 165 -10.44 14.48 -3.99
CA ILE A 165 -11.36 15.58 -4.29
C ILE A 165 -12.17 15.28 -5.55
N ALA A 166 -11.53 14.77 -6.60
CA ALA A 166 -12.23 14.42 -7.83
C ALA A 166 -13.29 13.32 -7.61
N ILE A 167 -12.98 12.29 -6.82
CA ILE A 167 -13.96 11.25 -6.44
C ILE A 167 -15.15 11.86 -5.69
N ALA A 168 -14.88 12.76 -4.73
CA ALA A 168 -15.92 13.42 -3.95
C ALA A 168 -16.82 14.32 -4.82
N VAL A 169 -16.23 15.11 -5.72
CA VAL A 169 -16.97 16.05 -6.59
C VAL A 169 -17.75 15.31 -7.68
N LEU A 170 -17.18 14.24 -8.25
CA LEU A 170 -17.83 13.44 -9.28
C LEU A 170 -18.85 12.43 -8.69
N GLY A 171 -18.99 12.36 -7.36
CA GLY A 171 -19.93 11.45 -6.70
C GLY A 171 -19.58 9.97 -6.85
N LEU A 172 -18.30 9.65 -7.09
CA LEU A 172 -17.82 8.28 -7.34
C LEU A 172 -17.57 7.49 -6.03
N SER A 173 -17.91 8.07 -4.88
CA SER A 173 -17.59 7.56 -3.54
C SER A 173 -18.24 6.21 -3.17
N GLY A 174 -19.22 5.73 -3.95
CA GLY A 174 -19.90 4.44 -3.75
C GLY A 174 -19.78 3.48 -4.92
N ALA A 175 -18.92 3.78 -5.89
CA ALA A 175 -18.93 3.17 -7.21
C ALA A 175 -18.03 1.92 -7.26
N GLN A 176 -18.39 0.88 -6.49
CA GLN A 176 -17.77 -0.43 -6.64
C GLN A 176 -18.25 -1.06 -7.96
N GLY A 177 -17.33 -1.28 -8.91
CA GLY A 177 -17.63 -1.86 -10.22
C GLY A 177 -17.68 -0.87 -11.39
N GLU A 178 -17.18 0.35 -11.23
CA GLU A 178 -17.07 1.31 -12.35
C GLU A 178 -16.24 0.75 -13.52
N PRO A 179 -16.52 1.18 -14.76
CA PRO A 179 -15.81 0.72 -15.93
C PRO A 179 -14.30 0.95 -15.79
N PRO A 180 -13.44 0.05 -16.31
CA PRO A 180 -11.98 0.26 -16.33
C PRO A 180 -11.58 1.58 -17.01
N ALA A 181 -12.47 2.16 -17.81
CA ALA A 181 -12.32 3.48 -18.39
C ALA A 181 -12.16 4.61 -17.35
N VAL A 182 -12.85 4.55 -16.20
CA VAL A 182 -12.73 5.55 -15.13
C VAL A 182 -11.32 5.50 -14.54
N LEU A 183 -10.83 4.30 -14.21
CA LEU A 183 -9.46 4.09 -13.74
C LEU A 183 -8.43 4.61 -14.75
N VAL A 184 -8.57 4.23 -16.03
CA VAL A 184 -7.68 4.73 -17.09
C VAL A 184 -7.74 6.24 -17.21
N GLY A 185 -8.94 6.84 -17.09
CA GLY A 185 -9.14 8.28 -17.07
C GLY A 185 -8.35 8.96 -15.94
N PHE A 186 -8.43 8.45 -14.72
CA PHE A 186 -7.65 8.95 -13.58
C PHE A 186 -6.14 8.83 -13.80
N ILE A 187 -5.68 7.67 -14.30
CA ILE A 187 -4.25 7.44 -14.59
C ILE A 187 -3.74 8.43 -15.63
N VAL A 188 -4.45 8.55 -16.76
CA VAL A 188 -4.06 9.46 -17.84
C VAL A 188 -4.11 10.90 -17.37
N ALA A 189 -5.17 11.33 -16.67
CA ALA A 189 -5.29 12.67 -16.14
C ALA A 189 -4.16 13.01 -15.17
N ALA A 190 -3.81 12.10 -14.25
CA ALA A 190 -2.71 12.28 -13.31
C ALA A 190 -1.35 12.40 -14.02
N ILE A 191 -1.09 11.54 -15.02
CA ILE A 191 0.16 11.60 -15.81
C ILE A 191 0.23 12.91 -16.60
N VAL A 192 -0.83 13.28 -17.31
CA VAL A 192 -0.88 14.51 -18.12
C VAL A 192 -0.70 15.74 -17.23
N PHE A 193 -1.40 15.79 -16.10
CA PHE A 193 -1.27 16.88 -15.12
C PHE A 193 0.16 16.97 -14.59
N ALA A 194 0.74 15.86 -14.11
CA ALA A 194 2.08 15.84 -13.54
C ALA A 194 3.14 16.23 -14.60
N LEU A 195 3.02 15.72 -15.82
CA LEU A 195 3.90 16.09 -16.92
C LEU A 195 3.77 17.58 -17.27
N ALA A 196 2.56 18.09 -17.45
CA ALA A 196 2.32 19.50 -17.77
C ALA A 196 2.88 20.40 -16.66
N TRP A 197 2.59 20.11 -15.40
CA TRP A 197 3.08 20.87 -14.26
C TRP A 197 4.60 20.82 -14.12
N SER A 198 5.21 19.64 -14.33
CA SER A 198 6.66 19.45 -14.22
C SER A 198 7.47 20.27 -15.23
N ARG A 199 6.85 20.73 -16.33
CA ARG A 199 7.49 21.65 -17.28
C ARG A 199 7.66 23.06 -16.73
N PHE A 200 6.78 23.49 -15.83
CA PHE A 200 6.78 24.85 -15.28
C PHE A 200 7.37 24.90 -13.87
N PHE A 201 7.12 23.86 -13.06
CA PHE A 201 7.49 23.84 -11.64
C PHE A 201 8.16 22.52 -11.26
N ARG A 202 9.25 22.61 -10.47
CA ARG A 202 10.02 21.44 -10.02
C ARG A 202 9.32 20.59 -8.94
N ARG A 203 8.21 21.08 -8.36
CA ARG A 203 7.47 20.44 -7.26
C ARG A 203 5.98 20.65 -7.44
N GLY A 204 5.18 19.69 -6.97
CA GLY A 204 3.73 19.85 -6.92
C GLY A 204 3.32 20.94 -5.91
N PRO A 205 2.11 21.51 -6.08
CA PRO A 205 1.62 22.62 -5.27
C PRO A 205 1.55 22.28 -3.77
N LEU A 206 1.00 21.12 -3.40
CA LEU A 206 0.90 20.71 -1.99
C LEU A 206 2.26 20.34 -1.40
N GLU A 207 3.14 19.76 -2.21
CA GLU A 207 4.51 19.44 -1.81
C GLU A 207 5.33 20.71 -1.54
N PHE A 208 5.09 21.78 -2.31
CA PHE A 208 5.72 23.08 -2.07
C PHE A 208 5.26 23.70 -0.75
N LEU A 209 3.95 23.63 -0.45
CA LEU A 209 3.39 24.10 0.82
C LEU A 209 3.95 23.30 2.00
N LEU A 210 3.95 21.96 1.91
CA LEU A 210 4.50 21.09 2.95
C LEU A 210 5.97 21.40 3.23
N HIS A 211 6.78 21.51 2.17
CA HIS A 211 8.18 21.85 2.31
C HIS A 211 8.38 23.22 2.99
N THR A 212 7.55 24.20 2.67
CA THR A 212 7.62 25.53 3.27
C THR A 212 7.24 25.50 4.75
N ALA A 213 6.23 24.72 5.13
CA ALA A 213 5.80 24.52 6.51
C ALA A 213 6.85 23.79 7.38
N THR A 214 7.67 22.90 6.80
CA THR A 214 8.70 22.15 7.55
C THR A 214 10.03 22.91 7.73
N LYS A 215 10.29 23.95 6.91
CA LYS A 215 11.53 24.77 7.01
C LYS A 215 11.83 25.34 8.41
N PRO A 216 10.86 25.86 9.18
CA PRO A 216 11.12 26.40 10.52
C PRO A 216 11.51 25.31 11.54
N ALA A 217 10.92 24.12 11.45
CA ALA A 217 11.21 23.00 12.36
C ALA A 217 12.66 22.50 12.22
N LEU A 218 13.19 22.50 11.00
CA LEU A 218 14.59 22.14 10.73
C LEU A 218 15.60 23.16 11.26
N ARG A 219 15.19 24.43 11.43
CA ARG A 219 16.03 25.47 12.03
C ARG A 219 16.13 25.33 13.55
N LEU A 220 15.10 24.77 14.20
CA LEU A 220 15.08 24.53 15.65
C LEU A 220 15.87 23.28 16.07
N GLY A 221 16.05 22.30 15.19
CA GLY A 221 16.84 21.08 15.45
C GLY A 221 18.36 21.25 15.29
N ARG A 222 18.83 22.35 14.70
CA ARG A 222 20.24 22.75 14.65
C ARG A 222 20.50 23.80 15.74
N LYS A 223 20.59 23.38 17.01
CA LYS A 223 21.30 24.22 17.98
C LYS A 223 22.80 24.15 17.66
N PRO A 224 23.50 25.28 17.45
CA PRO A 224 24.96 25.29 17.42
C PRO A 224 25.48 24.85 18.79
N ALA A 225 26.46 23.94 18.77
CA ALA A 225 27.30 23.64 19.93
C ALA A 225 28.26 24.82 20.19
#